data_AF-A0A2S1KPL6-F1
#
_entry.id   AF-A0A2S1KPL6-F1
#
_cell.length_a   1.000
_cell.length_b   1.000
_cell.length_c   1.000
_cell.angle_alpha   90.00
_cell.angle_beta   90.00
_cell.angle_gamma   90.00
#
_symmetry.space_group_name_H-M   'P 1'
#
loop_
_entity.id
_entity.type
_entity.pdbx_description
1 polymer ?
#
loop_
_entity_poly.entity_id
_entity_poly.type
_entity_poly.pdbx_seq_one_letter_code
_entity_poly.pdbx_strand_id
1 'polypeptide(L)'
;MYSEPVKDYLEKYANNNIESLQDLNKTLFATINDQNVRSTIIQEFYVIRQTYKYFEGMRAGGSLQEAEAKLQVISYMSIIEYALDYYLQNEYKNSRRISEHTDIPKKLIPVEKSLNKEFVEILRAKIENAYAPQNEQINNKKYQVYAKFDDEILTKDENWRKVKFEAKIKMIQDILDDTDPKAKSNVHKRQKRKDERHKFFDELTRLVYFRNDVHLAHQSRHGESVQLDHSKKAYRAVKQFSNLMDEFLKQDPL
;
A
#
# COMPACT_ATOMS: atom_id res chain seq x y z
N MET A 1 -10.91 18.81 34.85
CA MET A 1 -9.46 18.50 34.94
C MET A 1 -9.34 17.27 35.82
N TYR A 2 -8.70 16.19 35.37
CA TYR A 2 -8.50 15.00 36.22
C TYR A 2 -7.65 15.36 37.44
N SER A 3 -7.85 14.68 38.56
CA SER A 3 -6.93 14.79 39.69
C SER A 3 -5.60 14.11 39.33
N GLU A 4 -4.47 14.63 39.81
CA GLU A 4 -3.15 14.05 39.50
C GLU A 4 -3.00 12.55 39.81
N PRO A 5 -3.64 11.98 40.85
CA PRO A 5 -3.64 10.54 41.06
C PRO A 5 -4.27 9.73 39.91
N VAL A 6 -5.26 10.28 39.21
CA VAL A 6 -5.92 9.61 38.07
C VAL A 6 -5.05 9.68 36.82
N LYS A 7 -4.38 10.82 36.61
CA LYS A 7 -3.43 10.98 35.51
C LYS A 7 -2.25 10.01 35.65
N ASP A 8 -1.65 9.95 36.85
CA ASP A 8 -0.55 9.02 37.17
C ASP A 8 -0.96 7.56 36.98
N TYR A 9 -2.19 7.20 37.35
CA TYR A 9 -2.71 5.85 37.14
C TYR A 9 -2.81 5.52 35.65
N LEU A 10 -3.38 6.42 34.84
CA LEU A 10 -3.54 6.22 33.40
C LEU A 10 -2.19 6.16 32.70
N GLU A 11 -1.23 7.02 33.05
CA GLU A 11 0.12 6.98 32.49
C GLU A 11 0.85 5.66 32.84
N LYS A 12 0.75 5.20 34.09
CA LYS A 12 1.33 3.91 34.50
C LYS A 12 0.67 2.74 33.77
N TYR A 13 -0.66 2.75 33.63
CA TYR A 13 -1.38 1.71 32.91
C TYR A 13 -1.02 1.69 31.42
N ALA A 14 -0.97 2.87 30.80
CA ALA A 14 -0.68 3.04 29.39
C ALA A 14 0.72 2.56 29.01
N ASN A 15 1.70 2.72 29.90
CA ASN A 15 3.07 2.29 29.68
C ASN A 15 3.35 0.85 30.14
N ASN A 16 2.42 0.21 30.85
CA ASN A 16 2.60 -1.16 31.32
C ASN A 16 2.37 -2.19 30.20
N ASN A 17 3.22 -3.22 30.17
CA ASN A 17 3.13 -4.35 29.25
C ASN A 17 3.19 -3.94 27.75
N ILE A 18 3.92 -2.87 27.45
CA ILE A 18 4.29 -2.50 26.08
C ILE A 18 5.75 -2.91 25.86
N GLU A 19 6.03 -3.51 24.69
CA GLU A 19 7.40 -3.83 24.28
C GLU A 19 8.27 -2.55 24.28
N SER A 20 9.48 -2.64 24.83
CA SER A 20 10.36 -1.49 24.85
C SER A 20 10.76 -1.08 23.41
N LEU A 21 11.05 0.21 23.19
CA LEU A 21 11.57 0.67 21.90
C LEU A 21 12.85 -0.10 21.49
N GLN A 22 13.67 -0.52 22.47
CA GLN A 22 14.87 -1.31 22.23
C GLN A 22 14.55 -2.72 21.70
N ASP A 23 13.51 -3.36 22.24
CA ASP A 23 13.09 -4.70 21.80
C ASP A 23 12.38 -4.64 20.45
N LEU A 24 11.54 -3.62 20.23
CA LEU A 24 10.91 -3.36 18.94
C LEU A 24 11.97 -3.13 17.86
N ASN A 25 13.03 -2.37 18.15
CA ASN A 25 14.11 -2.12 17.19
C ASN A 25 14.90 -3.37 16.77
N LYS A 26 14.86 -4.44 17.57
CA LYS A 26 15.49 -5.72 17.24
C LYS A 26 14.59 -6.64 16.42
N THR A 27 13.27 -6.44 16.49
CA THR A 27 12.29 -7.45 16.06
C THR A 27 11.34 -6.96 14.98
N LEU A 28 10.95 -5.69 14.99
CA LEU A 28 9.98 -5.13 14.07
C LEU A 28 10.69 -4.50 12.86
N PHE A 29 10.42 -5.03 11.67
CA PHE A 29 11.03 -4.69 10.39
C PHE A 29 12.56 -4.64 10.47
N ALA A 30 13.16 -5.70 11.01
CA ALA A 30 14.59 -5.74 11.30
C ALA A 30 15.46 -5.65 10.03
N THR A 31 14.90 -6.02 8.87
CA THR A 31 15.57 -5.96 7.57
C THR A 31 15.53 -4.60 6.89
N ILE A 32 14.78 -3.62 7.41
CA ILE A 32 14.85 -2.24 6.93
C ILE A 32 16.19 -1.64 7.39
N ASN A 33 17.08 -1.38 6.43
CA ASN A 33 18.42 -0.86 6.68
C ASN A 33 18.42 0.65 6.95
N ASP A 34 17.49 1.38 6.34
CA ASP A 34 17.31 2.81 6.57
C ASP A 34 16.83 3.07 8.00
N GLN A 35 17.72 3.65 8.81
CA GLN A 35 17.44 3.92 10.22
C GLN A 35 16.32 4.96 10.42
N ASN A 36 16.14 5.91 9.50
CA ASN A 36 15.09 6.91 9.60
C ASN A 36 13.72 6.27 9.34
N VAL A 37 13.62 5.44 8.29
CA VAL A 37 12.41 4.68 7.99
C VAL A 37 12.06 3.75 9.15
N ARG A 38 13.04 2.98 9.63
CA ARG A 38 12.83 2.00 10.70
C ARG A 38 12.44 2.67 12.03
N SER A 39 13.16 3.71 12.45
CA SER A 39 12.83 4.44 13.68
C SER A 39 11.44 5.08 13.62
N THR A 40 11.03 5.62 12.47
CA THR A 40 9.67 6.14 12.26
C THR A 40 8.63 5.06 12.47
N ILE A 41 8.79 3.88 11.86
CA ILE A 41 7.86 2.76 12.00
C ILE A 41 7.77 2.28 13.45
N ILE A 42 8.91 2.12 14.14
CA ILE A 42 8.95 1.65 15.53
C ILE A 42 8.25 2.66 16.45
N GLN A 43 8.54 3.95 16.27
CA GLN A 43 7.93 4.99 17.07
C GLN A 43 6.42 5.03 16.85
N GLU A 44 5.96 4.96 15.61
CA GLU A 44 4.53 4.95 15.27
C GLU A 44 3.84 3.72 15.87
N PHE A 45 4.44 2.53 15.73
CA PHE A 45 3.91 1.30 16.32
C PHE A 45 3.76 1.41 17.84
N TYR A 46 4.78 1.96 18.51
CA TYR A 46 4.81 2.17 19.94
C TYR A 46 3.73 3.16 20.39
N VAL A 47 3.59 4.30 19.70
CA VAL A 47 2.56 5.31 19.99
C VAL A 47 1.16 4.74 19.83
N ILE A 48 0.87 4.03 18.73
CA ILE A 48 -0.45 3.39 18.55
C ILE A 48 -0.75 2.42 19.69
N ARG A 49 0.28 1.66 20.13
CA ARG A 49 0.12 0.70 21.23
C ARG A 49 -0.17 1.40 22.56
N GLN A 50 0.49 2.52 22.84
CA GLN A 50 0.16 3.36 23.99
C GLN A 50 -1.26 3.91 23.89
N THR A 51 -1.66 4.42 22.73
CA THR A 51 -3.01 4.96 22.50
C THR A 51 -4.09 3.89 22.76
N TYR A 52 -3.90 2.66 22.26
CA TYR A 52 -4.77 1.52 22.62
C TYR A 52 -4.88 1.35 24.14
N LYS A 53 -3.74 1.35 24.84
CA LYS A 53 -3.72 1.17 26.30
C LYS A 53 -4.41 2.30 27.05
N TYR A 54 -4.36 3.53 26.53
CA TYR A 54 -5.12 4.65 27.07
C TYR A 54 -6.63 4.44 26.95
N PHE A 55 -7.12 4.05 25.77
CA PHE A 55 -8.55 3.74 25.57
C PHE A 55 -9.01 2.57 26.46
N GLU A 56 -8.18 1.52 26.57
CA GLU A 56 -8.41 0.38 27.45
C GLU A 56 -8.48 0.80 28.93
N GLY A 57 -7.52 1.61 29.39
CA GLY A 57 -7.47 2.11 30.77
C GLY A 57 -8.64 3.02 31.13
N MET A 58 -9.13 3.81 30.18
CA MET A 58 -10.34 4.61 30.31
C MET A 58 -11.63 3.78 30.24
N ARG A 59 -11.54 2.47 29.95
CA ARG A 59 -12.69 1.59 29.70
C ARG A 59 -13.61 2.15 28.62
N ALA A 60 -13.01 2.62 27.52
CA ALA A 60 -13.74 3.17 26.39
C ALA A 60 -14.84 2.20 25.91
N GLY A 61 -16.07 2.70 25.83
CA GLY A 61 -17.24 1.99 25.33
C GLY A 61 -18.04 2.83 24.35
N GLY A 62 -18.98 2.21 23.64
CA GLY A 62 -19.83 2.90 22.67
C GLY A 62 -19.01 3.62 21.60
N SER A 63 -19.26 4.92 21.40
CA SER A 63 -18.60 5.72 20.36
C SER A 63 -17.08 5.86 20.55
N LEU A 64 -16.58 5.85 21.78
CA LEU A 64 -15.14 5.91 22.05
C LEU A 64 -14.43 4.62 21.63
N GLN A 65 -15.08 3.47 21.82
CA GLN A 65 -14.56 2.18 21.38
C GLN A 65 -14.57 2.06 19.84
N GLU A 66 -15.59 2.63 19.18
CA GLU A 66 -15.62 2.72 17.73
C GLU A 66 -14.50 3.62 17.18
N ALA A 67 -14.28 4.78 17.81
CA ALA A 67 -13.19 5.69 17.45
C ALA A 67 -11.82 5.02 17.66
N GLU A 68 -11.63 4.32 18.78
CA GLU A 68 -10.44 3.53 19.07
C GLU A 68 -10.16 2.52 17.93
N ALA A 69 -11.16 1.74 17.55
CA ALA A 69 -11.01 0.71 16.53
C ALA A 69 -10.63 1.32 15.16
N LYS A 70 -11.31 2.40 14.77
CA LYS A 70 -11.03 3.16 13.54
C LYS A 70 -9.60 3.71 13.51
N LEU A 71 -9.17 4.37 14.59
CA LEU A 71 -7.83 4.95 14.70
C LEU A 71 -6.76 3.87 14.58
N GLN A 72 -6.91 2.75 15.28
CA GLN A 72 -5.93 1.67 15.23
C GLN A 72 -5.84 1.02 13.85
N VAL A 73 -6.97 0.75 13.19
CA VAL A 73 -6.96 0.20 11.82
C VAL A 73 -6.24 1.16 10.87
N ILE A 74 -6.56 2.46 10.91
CA ILE A 74 -5.90 3.46 10.06
C ILE A 74 -4.39 3.49 10.33
N SER A 75 -3.98 3.61 11.58
CA SER A 75 -2.57 3.81 11.93
C SER A 75 -1.73 2.56 11.66
N TYR A 76 -2.21 1.37 12.04
CA TYR A 76 -1.47 0.12 11.75
C TYR A 76 -1.38 -0.16 10.24
N MET A 77 -2.43 0.10 9.48
CA MET A 77 -2.38 -0.06 8.03
C MET A 77 -1.46 0.96 7.36
N SER A 78 -1.32 2.17 7.92
CA SER A 78 -0.36 3.18 7.45
C SER A 78 1.09 2.72 7.66
N ILE A 79 1.39 2.04 8.77
CA ILE A 79 2.71 1.42 8.98
C ILE A 79 3.02 0.39 7.89
N ILE A 80 2.05 -0.49 7.60
CA ILE A 80 2.25 -1.52 6.56
C ILE A 80 2.44 -0.87 5.20
N GLU A 81 1.64 0.14 4.84
CA GLU A 81 1.78 0.87 3.58
C GLU A 81 3.18 1.50 3.45
N TYR A 82 3.65 2.15 4.51
CA TYR A 82 4.96 2.81 4.51
C TYR A 82 6.12 1.82 4.40
N ALA A 83 6.06 0.70 5.15
CA ALA A 83 7.05 -0.37 5.03
C ALA A 83 7.02 -1.03 3.64
N LEU A 84 5.82 -1.25 3.10
CA LEU A 84 5.63 -1.81 1.78
C LEU A 84 6.21 -0.90 0.68
N ASP A 85 6.01 0.40 0.80
CA ASP A 85 6.61 1.40 -0.08
C ASP A 85 8.14 1.35 -0.03
N TYR A 86 8.72 1.19 1.16
CA TYR A 86 10.16 1.00 1.31
C TYR A 86 10.63 -0.28 0.59
N TYR A 87 10.02 -1.42 0.87
CA TYR A 87 10.44 -2.70 0.28
C TYR A 87 10.33 -2.72 -1.24
N LEU A 88 9.22 -2.23 -1.78
CA LEU A 88 9.02 -2.22 -3.24
C LEU A 88 9.99 -1.26 -3.93
N GLN A 89 10.25 -0.08 -3.37
CA GLN A 89 11.11 0.92 -4.02
C GLN A 89 12.61 0.70 -3.81
N ASN A 90 13.01 -0.03 -2.77
CA ASN A 90 14.42 -0.25 -2.43
C ASN A 90 14.82 -1.70 -2.68
N GLU A 91 14.25 -2.64 -1.93
CA GLU A 91 14.66 -4.06 -1.96
C GLU A 91 14.23 -4.78 -3.24
N TYR A 92 13.02 -4.49 -3.73
CA TYR A 92 12.46 -5.17 -4.91
C TYR A 92 12.37 -4.30 -6.15
N LYS A 93 13.05 -3.14 -6.18
CA LYS A 93 12.97 -2.13 -7.24
C LYS A 93 13.11 -2.68 -8.66
N ASN A 94 13.96 -3.70 -8.82
CA ASN A 94 14.30 -4.31 -10.10
C ASN A 94 13.43 -5.54 -10.44
N SER A 95 12.46 -5.88 -9.59
CA SER A 95 11.53 -6.95 -9.88
C SER A 95 10.66 -6.59 -11.09
N ARG A 96 10.53 -7.55 -12.02
CA ARG A 96 9.65 -7.44 -13.19
C ARG A 96 8.21 -7.07 -12.81
N ARG A 97 7.73 -7.53 -11.66
CA ARG A 97 6.38 -7.23 -11.16
C ARG A 97 6.17 -5.74 -10.91
N ILE A 98 7.21 -5.01 -10.52
CA ILE A 98 7.09 -3.56 -10.32
C ILE A 98 6.87 -2.85 -11.66
N SER A 99 7.60 -3.23 -12.72
CA SER A 99 7.37 -2.66 -14.06
C SER A 99 5.97 -2.96 -14.60
N GLU A 100 5.44 -4.16 -14.37
CA GLU A 100 4.12 -4.58 -14.86
C GLU A 100 2.97 -3.79 -14.21
N HIS A 101 3.14 -3.34 -12.97
CA HIS A 101 2.09 -2.66 -12.21
C HIS A 101 2.27 -1.13 -12.08
N THR A 102 3.43 -0.59 -12.42
CA THR A 102 3.70 0.87 -12.43
C THR A 102 3.49 1.51 -13.80
N ASP A 103 3.27 0.72 -14.85
CA ASP A 103 2.77 1.19 -16.14
C ASP A 103 1.31 1.63 -16.00
N ILE A 104 1.12 2.89 -15.58
CA ILE A 104 -0.17 3.57 -15.59
C ILE A 104 -0.68 3.56 -17.05
N PRO A 105 -1.95 3.20 -17.32
CA PRO A 105 -2.52 3.39 -18.65
C PRO A 105 -2.38 4.86 -19.02
N LYS A 106 -1.53 5.14 -20.02
CA LYS A 106 -1.37 6.48 -20.61
C LYS A 106 -2.77 6.99 -20.95
N LYS A 107 -3.20 8.08 -20.30
CA LYS A 107 -4.50 8.68 -20.58
C LYS A 107 -4.46 9.18 -22.02
N LEU A 108 -5.09 8.44 -22.94
CA LEU A 108 -5.26 8.89 -24.31
C LEU A 108 -6.23 10.09 -24.29
N ILE A 109 -5.70 11.30 -24.38
CA ILE A 109 -6.52 12.51 -24.53
C ILE A 109 -6.96 12.57 -26.01
N PRO A 110 -8.26 12.61 -26.31
CA PRO A 110 -8.74 12.85 -27.67
C PRO A 110 -8.27 14.24 -28.12
N VAL A 111 -7.51 14.29 -29.22
CA VAL A 111 -6.82 15.49 -29.72
C VAL A 111 -7.76 16.62 -30.14
N GLU A 112 -9.07 16.37 -30.25
CA GLU A 112 -10.04 17.36 -30.75
C GLU A 112 -10.13 18.66 -29.92
N LYS A 113 -9.72 18.67 -28.64
CA LYS A 113 -10.03 19.81 -27.76
C LYS A 113 -8.89 20.80 -27.48
N SER A 114 -7.64 20.56 -27.90
CA SER A 114 -6.53 21.40 -27.42
C SER A 114 -5.38 21.72 -28.40
N LEU A 115 -5.49 21.44 -29.71
CA LEU A 115 -4.45 21.83 -30.66
C LEU A 115 -4.86 23.01 -31.56
N ASN A 116 -3.91 23.91 -31.80
CA ASN A 116 -3.97 24.93 -32.86
C ASN A 116 -4.27 24.23 -34.20
N LYS A 117 -5.30 24.71 -34.92
CA LYS A 117 -5.73 24.19 -36.23
C LYS A 117 -4.56 23.99 -37.20
N GLU A 118 -3.58 24.89 -37.16
CA GLU A 118 -2.39 24.86 -38.01
C GLU A 118 -1.51 23.62 -37.77
N PHE A 119 -1.39 23.17 -36.52
CA PHE A 119 -0.62 21.97 -36.16
C PHE A 119 -1.32 20.68 -36.61
N VAL A 120 -2.65 20.68 -36.59
CA VAL A 120 -3.47 19.56 -37.08
C VAL A 120 -3.36 19.41 -38.59
N GLU A 121 -3.29 20.53 -39.34
CA GLU A 121 -3.09 20.49 -40.79
C GLU A 121 -1.69 20.00 -41.18
N ILE A 122 -0.64 20.41 -40.46
CA ILE A 122 0.72 19.89 -40.68
C ILE A 122 0.80 18.36 -40.45
N LEU A 123 0.11 17.85 -39.42
CA LEU A 123 0.05 16.42 -39.15
C LEU A 123 -0.74 15.66 -40.22
N ARG A 124 -1.87 16.21 -40.70
CA ARG A 124 -2.65 15.63 -41.80
C ARG A 124 -1.81 15.54 -43.08
N ALA A 125 -1.14 16.62 -43.46
CA ALA A 125 -0.30 16.66 -44.65
C ALA A 125 0.85 15.63 -44.60
N LYS A 126 1.43 15.39 -43.41
CA LYS A 126 2.47 14.36 -43.23
C LYS A 126 1.92 12.94 -43.33
N ILE A 127 0.71 12.69 -42.82
CA ILE A 127 0.05 11.37 -42.91
C ILE A 127 -0.38 11.11 -44.37
N GLU A 128 -0.97 12.09 -45.05
CA GLU A 128 -1.36 11.96 -46.45
C GLU A 128 -0.15 11.67 -47.35
N ASN A 129 0.98 12.36 -47.15
CA ASN A 129 2.21 12.09 -47.89
C ASN A 129 2.84 10.72 -47.58
N ALA A 130 2.72 10.23 -46.34
CA ALA A 130 3.26 8.93 -45.94
C ALA A 130 2.45 7.73 -46.47
N TYR A 131 1.16 7.93 -46.76
CA TYR A 131 0.23 6.88 -47.22
C TYR A 131 -0.28 7.09 -48.66
N ALA A 132 0.22 8.12 -49.36
CA ALA A 132 -0.21 8.52 -50.70
C ALA A 132 -0.12 7.43 -51.80
N PRO A 133 0.79 6.44 -51.82
CA PRO A 133 0.87 5.57 -52.99
C PRO A 133 -0.13 4.41 -53.03
N GLN A 134 -0.94 4.15 -51.99
CA GLN A 134 -1.63 2.84 -51.92
C GLN A 134 -3.14 2.80 -51.68
N ASN A 135 -3.89 3.89 -51.53
CA ASN A 135 -5.35 3.75 -51.37
C ASN A 135 -6.15 4.94 -51.92
N GLU A 136 -6.75 4.78 -53.10
CA GLU A 136 -7.83 5.64 -53.64
C GLU A 136 -9.14 5.58 -52.82
N GLN A 137 -9.17 4.85 -51.69
CA GLN A 137 -10.33 4.73 -50.79
C GLN A 137 -10.15 5.44 -49.43
N ILE A 138 -9.35 6.50 -49.35
CA ILE A 138 -9.15 7.25 -48.09
C ILE A 138 -10.21 8.34 -47.84
N ASN A 139 -11.09 8.63 -48.82
CA ASN A 139 -11.98 9.80 -48.77
C ASN A 139 -13.19 9.76 -47.80
N ASN A 140 -13.25 8.84 -46.82
CA ASN A 140 -14.35 8.90 -45.82
C ASN A 140 -14.07 8.30 -44.44
N LYS A 141 -12.83 7.99 -44.07
CA LYS A 141 -12.52 7.54 -42.70
C LYS A 141 -12.11 8.73 -41.84
N LYS A 142 -12.89 9.04 -40.79
CA LYS A 142 -12.46 9.94 -39.71
C LYS A 142 -11.27 9.32 -39.00
N TYR A 143 -10.06 9.80 -39.28
CA TYR A 143 -8.87 9.39 -38.55
C TYR A 143 -8.85 10.10 -37.19
N GLN A 144 -8.96 9.32 -36.10
CA GLN A 144 -8.65 9.81 -34.76
C GLN A 144 -7.14 9.78 -34.59
N VAL A 145 -6.51 10.95 -34.62
CA VAL A 145 -5.09 11.10 -34.29
C VAL A 145 -4.98 11.25 -32.78
N TYR A 146 -4.18 10.41 -32.14
CA TYR A 146 -3.81 10.56 -30.73
C TYR A 146 -2.44 11.23 -30.67
N ALA A 147 -2.35 12.38 -30.02
CA ALA A 147 -1.08 13.02 -29.70
C ALA A 147 -0.65 12.47 -28.35
N LYS A 148 0.47 11.75 -28.34
CA LYS A 148 1.17 11.40 -27.11
C LYS A 148 1.85 12.69 -26.64
N PHE A 149 1.20 13.44 -25.76
CA PHE A 149 1.90 14.43 -24.99
C PHE A 149 2.77 13.65 -24.01
N ASP A 150 4.09 13.83 -24.10
CA ASP A 150 4.95 13.54 -22.97
C ASP A 150 4.61 14.62 -21.93
N ASP A 151 3.47 14.42 -21.25
CA ASP A 151 3.19 15.12 -20.00
C ASP A 151 4.44 14.95 -19.14
N GLU A 152 4.89 16.06 -18.57
CA GLU A 152 6.10 16.25 -17.76
C GLU A 152 6.67 14.94 -17.21
N ILE A 153 7.98 14.74 -17.37
CA ILE A 153 8.71 13.64 -16.73
C ILE A 153 8.59 13.82 -15.21
N LEU A 154 7.43 13.47 -14.65
CA LEU A 154 7.19 13.27 -13.24
C LEU A 154 8.14 12.13 -12.88
N THR A 155 9.05 12.39 -11.95
CA THR A 155 10.05 11.41 -11.55
C THR A 155 9.35 10.12 -11.13
N LYS A 156 10.01 8.95 -11.22
CA LYS A 156 9.43 7.65 -10.82
C LYS A 156 8.71 7.71 -9.45
N ASP A 157 9.17 8.57 -8.55
CA ASP A 157 8.60 8.82 -7.22
C ASP A 157 7.18 9.41 -7.23
N GLU A 158 6.84 10.28 -8.18
CA GLU A 158 5.51 10.93 -8.24
C GLU A 158 4.42 9.99 -8.80
N ASN A 159 4.82 8.99 -9.58
CA ASN A 159 3.92 7.95 -10.05
C ASN A 159 3.68 6.87 -8.98
N TRP A 160 4.68 6.60 -8.14
CA TRP A 160 4.55 5.62 -7.06
C TRP A 160 3.46 5.98 -6.04
N ARG A 161 3.33 7.28 -5.71
CA ARG A 161 2.27 7.80 -4.83
C ARG A 161 0.85 7.60 -5.36
N LYS A 162 0.68 7.39 -6.67
CA LYS A 162 -0.63 7.16 -7.31
C LYS A 162 -1.02 5.68 -7.33
N VAL A 163 -0.09 4.78 -7.04
CA VAL A 163 -0.36 3.35 -6.96
C VAL A 163 -1.22 3.07 -5.73
N LYS A 164 -2.38 2.45 -5.94
CA LYS A 164 -3.30 2.10 -4.85
C LYS A 164 -2.65 1.09 -3.89
N PHE A 165 -2.96 1.20 -2.61
CA PHE A 165 -2.39 0.31 -1.59
C PHE A 165 -2.70 -1.17 -1.87
N GLU A 166 -3.90 -1.50 -2.32
CA GLU A 166 -4.27 -2.87 -2.70
C GLU A 166 -3.41 -3.40 -3.85
N ALA A 167 -3.04 -2.54 -4.81
CA ALA A 167 -2.15 -2.91 -5.90
C ALA A 167 -0.73 -3.17 -5.38
N LYS A 168 -0.23 -2.37 -4.43
CA LYS A 168 1.08 -2.61 -3.79
C LYS A 168 1.09 -3.94 -3.04
N ILE A 169 0.01 -4.28 -2.34
CA ILE A 169 -0.14 -5.58 -1.65
C ILE A 169 -0.06 -6.72 -2.66
N LYS A 170 -0.78 -6.59 -3.78
CA LYS A 170 -0.75 -7.61 -4.82
C LYS A 170 0.64 -7.77 -5.44
N MET A 171 1.33 -6.66 -5.70
CA MET A 171 2.71 -6.68 -6.20
C MET A 171 3.65 -7.45 -5.28
N ILE A 172 3.65 -7.15 -3.97
CA ILE A 172 4.54 -7.84 -3.06
C ILE A 172 4.18 -9.33 -2.94
N GLN A 173 2.89 -9.67 -2.91
CA GLN A 173 2.45 -11.07 -2.89
C GLN A 173 3.00 -11.85 -4.10
N ASP A 174 2.88 -11.29 -5.30
CA ASP A 174 3.35 -11.92 -6.53
C ASP A 174 4.89 -12.04 -6.56
N ILE A 175 5.60 -11.04 -6.04
CA ILE A 175 7.06 -11.09 -5.87
C ILE A 175 7.45 -12.24 -4.94
N LEU A 176 6.85 -12.33 -3.75
CA LEU A 176 7.19 -13.37 -2.77
C LEU A 176 6.80 -14.78 -3.25
N ASP A 177 5.81 -14.91 -4.12
CA ASP A 177 5.48 -16.18 -4.76
C ASP A 177 6.54 -16.63 -5.77
N ASP A 178 7.09 -15.67 -6.51
CA ASP A 178 8.14 -15.90 -7.51
C ASP A 178 9.51 -16.15 -6.83
N THR A 179 9.78 -15.51 -5.68
CA THR A 179 11.07 -15.56 -4.96
C THR A 179 11.09 -16.45 -3.72
N ASP A 180 10.12 -17.37 -3.54
CA ASP A 180 10.05 -18.23 -2.34
C ASP A 180 11.39 -18.94 -2.05
N PRO A 181 12.12 -18.57 -0.98
CA PRO A 181 13.47 -19.07 -0.71
C PRO A 181 13.48 -20.57 -0.41
N LYS A 182 12.31 -21.13 -0.04
CA LYS A 182 12.10 -22.54 0.25
C LYS A 182 11.50 -23.29 -0.95
N ALA A 183 11.66 -22.77 -2.17
CA ALA A 183 11.15 -23.39 -3.40
C ALA A 183 11.64 -24.85 -3.60
N LYS A 184 12.82 -25.20 -3.07
CA LYS A 184 13.39 -26.56 -3.12
C LYS A 184 12.70 -27.58 -2.20
N SER A 185 11.77 -27.16 -1.34
CA SER A 185 10.98 -28.07 -0.49
C SER A 185 9.99 -28.91 -1.30
N ASN A 186 9.51 -30.04 -0.76
CA ASN A 186 8.47 -30.86 -1.39
C ASN A 186 7.24 -30.00 -1.78
N VAL A 187 6.69 -30.28 -2.96
CA VAL A 187 5.50 -29.64 -3.57
C VAL A 187 4.38 -29.36 -2.58
N HIS A 188 4.01 -30.32 -1.73
CA HIS A 188 2.91 -30.15 -0.76
C HIS A 188 3.23 -29.08 0.30
N LYS A 189 4.48 -29.05 0.80
CA LYS A 189 4.91 -28.04 1.77
C LYS A 189 5.02 -26.66 1.12
N ARG A 190 5.44 -26.59 -0.15
CA ARG A 190 5.49 -25.34 -0.92
C ARG A 190 4.08 -24.78 -1.14
N GLN A 191 3.15 -25.62 -1.59
CA GLN A 191 1.76 -25.19 -1.82
C GLN A 191 1.10 -24.71 -0.53
N LYS A 192 1.26 -25.46 0.57
CA LYS A 192 0.71 -25.05 1.87
C LYS A 192 1.20 -23.66 2.31
N ARG A 193 2.50 -23.37 2.20
CA ARG A 193 3.05 -22.05 2.54
C ARG A 193 2.51 -20.95 1.64
N LYS A 194 2.38 -21.24 0.34
CA LYS A 194 1.78 -20.32 -0.62
C LYS A 194 0.33 -20.00 -0.24
N ASP A 195 -0.47 -21.01 0.07
CA ASP A 195 -1.87 -20.85 0.48
C ASP A 195 -1.99 -20.05 1.79
N GLU A 196 -1.10 -20.30 2.76
CA GLU A 196 -1.04 -19.54 4.02
C GLU A 196 -0.67 -18.07 3.78
N ARG A 197 0.30 -17.77 2.91
CA ARG A 197 0.61 -16.40 2.50
C ARG A 197 -0.56 -15.74 1.79
N HIS A 198 -1.24 -16.44 0.89
CA HIS A 198 -2.39 -15.90 0.16
C HIS A 198 -3.52 -15.53 1.10
N LYS A 199 -3.85 -16.41 2.06
CA LYS A 199 -4.84 -16.10 3.12
C LYS A 199 -4.47 -14.86 3.92
N PHE A 200 -3.18 -14.71 4.26
CA PHE A 200 -2.70 -13.52 4.96
C PHE A 200 -2.85 -12.25 4.12
N PHE A 201 -2.47 -12.28 2.84
CA PHE A 201 -2.62 -11.12 1.95
C PHE A 201 -4.09 -10.79 1.66
N ASP A 202 -4.97 -11.79 1.55
CA ASP A 202 -6.42 -11.57 1.44
C ASP A 202 -6.97 -10.86 2.69
N GLU A 203 -6.53 -11.25 3.90
CA GLU A 203 -6.88 -10.56 5.13
C GLU A 203 -6.33 -9.12 5.16
N LEU A 204 -5.10 -8.92 4.69
CA LEU A 204 -4.49 -7.60 4.59
C LEU A 204 -5.28 -6.69 3.64
N THR A 205 -5.69 -7.19 2.47
CA THR A 205 -6.55 -6.45 1.53
C THR A 205 -7.90 -6.11 2.15
N ARG A 206 -8.50 -6.99 2.96
CA ARG A 206 -9.73 -6.66 3.72
C ARG A 206 -9.49 -5.55 4.75
N LEU A 207 -8.34 -5.52 5.41
CA LEU A 207 -7.99 -4.43 6.31
C LEU A 207 -7.79 -3.10 5.59
N VAL A 208 -7.28 -3.10 4.34
CA VAL A 208 -7.25 -1.89 3.50
C VAL A 208 -8.65 -1.40 3.19
N TYR A 209 -9.58 -2.32 2.87
CA TYR A 209 -10.99 -1.99 2.70
C TYR A 209 -11.54 -1.32 3.97
N PHE A 210 -11.36 -1.92 5.15
CA PHE A 210 -11.80 -1.31 6.42
C PHE A 210 -11.17 0.07 6.70
N ARG A 211 -9.88 0.24 6.36
CA ARG A 211 -9.17 1.52 6.50
C ARG A 211 -9.77 2.59 5.58
N ASN A 212 -10.10 2.24 4.34
CA ASN A 212 -10.76 3.14 3.39
C ASN A 212 -12.23 3.40 3.78
N ASP A 213 -12.86 2.44 4.44
CA ASP A 213 -14.28 2.47 4.85
C ASP A 213 -14.54 3.23 6.15
N VAL A 214 -13.50 3.73 6.83
CA VAL A 214 -13.69 4.62 7.99
C VAL A 214 -14.48 5.88 7.62
N HIS A 215 -14.54 6.24 6.33
CA HIS A 215 -15.36 7.34 5.84
C HIS A 215 -16.87 7.08 6.03
N LEU A 216 -17.55 8.05 6.67
CA LEU A 216 -19.00 8.01 6.99
C LEU A 216 -19.89 7.63 5.79
N ALA A 217 -19.52 8.05 4.57
CA ALA A 217 -20.26 7.74 3.34
C ALA A 217 -20.30 6.24 3.00
N HIS A 218 -19.30 5.46 3.45
CA HIS A 218 -19.22 4.02 3.20
C HIS A 218 -19.96 3.21 4.27
N GLN A 219 -19.87 3.63 5.53
CA GLN A 219 -20.62 3.04 6.65
C GLN A 219 -22.13 3.06 6.39
N SER A 220 -22.65 4.14 5.81
CA SER A 220 -24.07 4.26 5.41
C SER A 220 -24.49 3.36 4.24
N ARG A 221 -23.54 2.84 3.44
CA ARG A 221 -23.83 2.02 2.25
C ARG A 221 -23.71 0.52 2.48
N HIS A 222 -22.84 0.09 3.40
CA HIS A 222 -22.48 -1.33 3.57
C HIS A 222 -22.88 -1.92 4.93
N GLY A 223 -23.35 -1.10 5.88
CA GLY A 223 -23.90 -1.56 7.16
C GLY A 223 -22.89 -2.19 8.14
N GLU A 224 -21.66 -2.46 7.70
CA GLU A 224 -20.57 -2.94 8.56
C GLU A 224 -19.74 -1.76 9.09
N SER A 225 -19.60 -1.68 10.41
CA SER A 225 -18.73 -0.72 11.08
C SER A 225 -17.43 -1.38 11.52
N VAL A 226 -16.33 -0.61 11.55
CA VAL A 226 -15.04 -1.07 12.07
C VAL A 226 -15.18 -1.36 13.56
N GLN A 227 -15.13 -2.64 13.91
CA GLN A 227 -15.12 -3.14 15.29
C GLN A 227 -13.72 -3.37 15.85
N LEU A 228 -13.62 -3.52 17.17
CA LEU A 228 -12.38 -3.80 17.91
C LEU A 228 -11.65 -5.08 17.44
N ASP A 229 -12.36 -6.06 16.87
CA ASP A 229 -11.69 -7.24 16.30
C ASP A 229 -10.80 -6.87 15.10
N HIS A 230 -11.23 -5.92 14.27
CA HIS A 230 -10.44 -5.43 13.13
C HIS A 230 -9.17 -4.71 13.59
N SER A 231 -9.23 -3.95 14.69
CA SER A 231 -8.02 -3.29 15.22
C SER A 231 -7.00 -4.31 15.75
N LYS A 232 -7.46 -5.37 16.43
CA LYS A 232 -6.61 -6.48 16.87
C LYS A 232 -5.98 -7.22 15.69
N LYS A 233 -6.75 -7.42 14.61
CA LYS A 233 -6.23 -7.99 13.35
C LYS A 233 -5.19 -7.09 12.72
N ALA A 234 -5.42 -5.78 12.64
CA ALA A 234 -4.45 -4.83 12.10
C ALA A 234 -3.14 -4.81 12.89
N TYR A 235 -3.21 -4.82 14.24
CA TYR A 235 -2.03 -4.97 15.10
C TYR A 235 -1.22 -6.24 14.77
N ARG A 236 -1.90 -7.39 14.67
CA ARG A 236 -1.25 -8.67 14.34
C ARG A 236 -0.67 -8.65 12.93
N ALA A 237 -1.37 -8.03 11.98
CA ALA A 237 -0.95 -7.93 10.59
C ALA A 237 0.39 -7.20 10.46
N VAL A 238 0.64 -6.14 11.23
CA VAL A 238 1.94 -5.44 11.22
C VAL A 238 3.08 -6.38 11.63
N LYS A 239 2.92 -7.11 12.74
CA LYS A 239 3.93 -8.06 13.23
C LYS A 239 4.13 -9.23 12.25
N GLN A 240 3.04 -9.78 11.71
CA GLN A 240 3.11 -10.86 10.72
C GLN A 240 3.78 -10.40 9.42
N PHE A 241 3.42 -9.21 8.92
CA PHE A 241 4.03 -8.64 7.73
C PHE A 241 5.53 -8.39 7.94
N SER A 242 5.92 -7.77 9.06
CA SER A 242 7.31 -7.61 9.48
C SER A 242 8.07 -8.94 9.45
N ASN A 243 7.55 -9.96 10.12
CA ASN A 243 8.20 -11.27 10.20
C ASN A 243 8.32 -11.94 8.82
N LEU A 244 7.28 -11.84 7.99
CA LEU A 244 7.27 -12.38 6.63
C LEU A 244 8.37 -11.72 5.78
N MET A 245 8.43 -10.39 5.78
CA MET A 245 9.44 -9.64 5.02
C MET A 245 10.85 -9.93 5.53
N ASP A 246 11.03 -9.96 6.85
CA ASP A 246 12.32 -10.30 7.45
C ASP A 246 12.76 -11.73 7.11
N GLU A 247 11.84 -12.69 7.05
CA GLU A 247 12.16 -14.08 6.69
C GLU A 247 12.65 -14.18 5.24
N PHE A 248 11.99 -13.50 4.31
CA PHE A 248 12.36 -13.53 2.89
C PHE A 248 13.71 -12.86 2.65
N LEU A 249 13.94 -11.68 3.24
CA LEU A 249 15.18 -10.93 3.02
C LEU A 249 16.38 -11.50 3.79
N LYS A 250 16.20 -12.18 4.93
CA LYS A 250 17.30 -12.86 5.64
C LYS A 250 17.76 -14.15 4.94
N GLN A 251 16.90 -14.77 4.14
CA GLN A 251 17.23 -16.01 3.41
C GLN A 251 17.84 -15.75 2.03
N ASP A 252 17.88 -14.49 1.59
CA ASP A 252 18.42 -14.05 0.31
C ASP A 252 19.63 -13.14 0.55
N PRO A 253 20.86 -13.69 0.73
CA PRO A 253 22.04 -12.87 0.55
C PRO A 253 22.14 -12.62 -0.95
N LEU A 254 21.73 -11.41 -1.38
CA LEU A 254 22.01 -10.89 -2.73
C LEU A 254 23.44 -11.22 -3.19
#